data_AF-A0A7S0VR29-F1
#
_entry.id   AF-A0A7S0VR29-F1
#
_cell.length_a   1.000
_cell.length_b   1.000
_cell.length_c   1.000
_cell.angle_alpha   90.00
_cell.angle_beta   90.00
_cell.angle_gamma   90.00
#
_symmetry.space_group_name_H-M   'P 1'
#
loop_
_entity.id
_entity.type
_entity.pdbx_description
1 polymer ?
#
loop_
_entity_poly.entity_id
_entity_poly.type
_entity_poly.pdbx_seq_one_letter_code
_entity_poly.pdbx_strand_id
1 'polypeptide(L)'
;LALDIKRETSTDMDFQQMMAGMPAGEQQKLMVMLEEMQLKEQVTMYNSLVERCFANCTSTFRSKNLDEREEKCIVRCTQKFIKASARAGQTFQSMGVPMMGGQAAGA
;
A
#
# COMPACT_ATOMS: atom_id res chain seq x y z
N LEU A 1 5.14 7.53 39.04
CA LEU A 1 4.02 6.79 38.42
C LEU A 1 3.18 7.69 37.49
N ALA A 2 3.81 8.61 36.75
CA ALA A 2 3.12 9.50 35.81
C ALA A 2 4.07 9.99 34.70
N LEU A 3 4.96 9.13 34.23
CA LEU A 3 5.89 9.43 33.14
C LEU A 3 6.01 8.14 32.34
N ASP A 4 5.23 8.03 31.25
CA ASP A 4 5.45 7.19 30.06
C ASP A 4 4.13 6.95 29.29
N ILE A 5 3.33 8.01 29.10
CA ILE A 5 2.21 8.03 28.15
C ILE A 5 2.22 9.40 27.48
N LYS A 6 3.01 9.54 26.41
CA LYS A 6 2.87 10.52 25.30
C LYS A 6 4.08 10.45 24.36
N ARG A 7 4.51 9.23 24.03
CA ARG A 7 5.31 8.96 22.82
C ARG A 7 4.43 8.31 21.76
N GLU A 8 3.21 8.80 21.63
CA GLU A 8 2.32 8.50 20.53
C GLU A 8 2.30 9.73 19.61
N THR A 9 2.74 9.50 18.37
CA THR A 9 2.38 10.23 17.15
C THR A 9 2.84 11.69 17.00
N SER A 10 4.12 11.89 16.66
CA SER A 10 4.58 13.17 16.06
C SER A 10 4.04 13.38 14.64
N THR A 11 3.59 12.33 13.94
CA THR A 11 3.15 12.38 12.54
C THR A 11 1.63 12.49 12.35
N ASP A 12 0.80 12.00 13.29
CA ASP A 12 -0.67 12.22 13.23
C ASP A 12 -1.06 13.67 13.50
N MET A 13 -0.27 14.37 14.33
CA MET A 13 -0.53 15.78 14.65
C MET A 13 -0.40 16.69 13.42
N ASP A 14 0.48 16.39 12.46
CA ASP A 14 0.69 17.20 11.24
C ASP A 14 -0.47 17.07 10.24
N PHE A 15 -0.98 15.85 10.00
CA PHE A 15 -2.09 15.64 9.05
C PHE A 15 -3.40 16.25 9.57
N GLN A 16 -3.65 16.12 10.88
CA GLN A 16 -4.83 16.71 11.52
C GLN A 16 -4.74 18.25 11.58
N GLN A 17 -3.54 18.81 11.75
CA GLN A 17 -3.30 20.26 11.67
C GLN A 17 -3.47 20.79 10.23
N MET A 18 -3.02 20.03 9.22
CA MET A 18 -3.20 20.35 7.81
C MET A 18 -4.69 20.35 7.40
N MET A 19 -5.47 19.38 7.90
CA MET A 19 -6.92 19.36 7.70
C MET A 19 -7.61 20.50 8.45
N ALA A 20 -7.22 20.79 9.70
CA ALA A 20 -7.82 21.85 10.51
C ALA A 20 -7.51 23.27 10.02
N GLY A 21 -6.44 23.46 9.23
CA GLY A 21 -6.03 24.75 8.68
C GLY A 21 -6.70 25.16 7.37
N MET A 22 -7.46 24.27 6.72
CA MET A 22 -8.10 24.53 5.42
C MET A 22 -9.59 24.93 5.56
N PRO A 23 -10.10 25.85 4.72
CA PRO A 23 -11.52 26.16 4.66
C PRO A 23 -12.34 24.92 4.26
N ALA A 24 -13.57 24.80 4.78
CA ALA A 24 -14.40 23.59 4.66
C ALA A 24 -14.63 23.12 3.20
N GLY A 25 -14.67 24.04 2.22
CA GLY A 25 -14.79 23.69 0.80
C GLY A 25 -13.53 23.03 0.21
N GLU A 26 -12.36 23.29 0.77
CA GLU A 26 -11.07 22.74 0.31
C GLU A 26 -10.79 21.37 0.93
N GLN A 27 -11.24 21.13 2.17
CA GLN A 27 -11.24 19.80 2.79
C GLN A 27 -11.98 18.78 1.93
N GLN A 28 -13.18 19.12 1.43
CA GLN A 28 -13.98 18.18 0.63
C GLN A 28 -13.28 17.82 -0.68
N LYS A 29 -12.62 18.79 -1.32
CA LYS A 29 -11.81 18.55 -2.52
C LYS A 29 -10.62 17.64 -2.23
N LEU A 30 -9.95 17.82 -1.08
CA LEU A 30 -8.86 16.94 -0.67
C LEU A 30 -9.33 15.51 -0.41
N MET A 31 -10.47 15.32 0.25
CA MET A 31 -11.01 13.97 0.51
C MET A 31 -11.33 13.22 -0.78
N VAL A 32 -11.93 13.89 -1.77
CA VAL A 32 -12.18 13.31 -3.10
C VAL A 32 -10.87 12.96 -3.80
N MET A 33 -9.87 13.86 -3.75
CA MET A 33 -8.56 13.58 -4.34
C MET A 33 -7.87 12.39 -3.66
N LEU A 34 -7.96 12.26 -2.34
CA LEU A 34 -7.39 11.15 -1.60
C LEU A 34 -8.05 9.82 -1.98
N GLU A 35 -9.38 9.78 -2.08
CA GLU A 35 -10.11 8.60 -2.54
C GLU A 35 -9.70 8.19 -3.96
N GLU A 36 -9.59 9.16 -4.89
CA GLU A 36 -9.10 8.88 -6.24
C GLU A 36 -7.67 8.31 -6.24
N MET A 37 -6.78 8.86 -5.40
CA MET A 37 -5.41 8.39 -5.29
C MET A 37 -5.35 6.96 -4.75
N GLN A 38 -6.12 6.65 -3.71
CA GLN A 38 -6.19 5.30 -3.14
C GLN A 38 -6.69 4.26 -4.16
N LEU A 39 -7.70 4.61 -4.96
CA LEU A 39 -8.20 3.70 -5.99
C LEU A 39 -7.15 3.43 -7.08
N LYS A 40 -6.46 4.49 -7.54
CA LYS A 40 -5.39 4.36 -8.55
C LYS A 40 -4.24 3.49 -8.04
N GLU A 41 -3.86 3.67 -6.78
CA GLU A 41 -2.84 2.86 -6.13
C GLU A 41 -3.24 1.39 -6.04
N GLN A 42 -4.47 1.09 -5.61
CA GLN A 42 -4.97 -0.28 -5.53
C GLN A 42 -4.94 -1.00 -6.88
N VAL A 43 -5.33 -0.31 -7.97
CA VAL A 43 -5.26 -0.89 -9.32
C VAL A 43 -3.82 -1.13 -9.75
N THR A 44 -2.91 -0.21 -9.41
CA THR A 44 -1.49 -0.34 -9.72
C THR A 44 -0.86 -1.52 -8.98
N MET A 45 -1.16 -1.66 -7.69
CA MET A 45 -0.77 -2.82 -6.88
C MET A 45 -1.33 -4.12 -7.46
N TYR A 46 -2.62 -4.14 -7.84
CA TYR A 46 -3.27 -5.32 -8.41
C TYR A 46 -2.58 -5.78 -9.70
N ASN A 47 -2.33 -4.86 -10.65
CA ASN A 47 -1.66 -5.17 -11.90
C ASN A 47 -0.24 -5.71 -11.66
N SER A 48 0.51 -5.07 -10.75
CA SER A 48 1.86 -5.51 -10.37
C SER A 48 1.86 -6.92 -9.77
N LEU A 49 0.87 -7.23 -8.93
CA LEU A 49 0.69 -8.55 -8.33
C LEU A 49 0.41 -9.62 -9.39
N VAL A 50 -0.50 -9.32 -10.33
CA VAL A 50 -0.87 -10.26 -11.40
C VAL A 50 0.33 -10.56 -12.30
N GLU A 51 1.03 -9.53 -12.77
CA GLU A 51 2.22 -9.70 -13.62
C GLU A 51 3.30 -10.53 -12.92
N ARG A 52 3.57 -10.24 -11.64
CA ARG A 52 4.61 -10.94 -10.88
C ARG A 52 4.24 -12.39 -10.59
N CYS A 53 2.99 -12.67 -10.23
CA CYS A 53 2.59 -14.05 -9.94
C CYS A 53 2.48 -14.88 -11.22
N PHE A 54 2.04 -14.29 -12.32
CA PHE A 54 2.09 -14.94 -13.63
C PHE A 54 3.53 -15.30 -14.01
N ALA A 55 4.45 -14.32 -14.03
CA ALA A 55 5.84 -14.55 -14.41
C ALA A 55 6.57 -15.62 -13.56
N ASN A 56 6.20 -15.78 -12.28
CA ASN A 56 6.84 -16.75 -11.38
C ASN A 56 6.15 -18.12 -11.34
N CYS A 57 4.83 -18.18 -11.55
CA CYS A 57 4.06 -19.41 -11.34
C CYS A 57 3.64 -20.10 -12.64
N THR A 58 3.42 -19.36 -13.72
CA THR A 58 3.01 -19.94 -15.01
C THR A 58 4.24 -20.09 -15.90
N SER A 59 4.79 -21.30 -15.93
CA SER A 59 6.01 -21.61 -16.70
C SER A 59 5.77 -22.54 -17.88
N THR A 60 4.60 -23.20 -17.92
CA THR A 60 4.31 -24.26 -18.89
C THR A 60 3.06 -23.92 -19.71
N PHE A 61 3.24 -23.63 -20.99
CA PHE A 61 2.14 -23.28 -21.91
C PHE A 61 1.64 -24.50 -22.69
N ARG A 62 1.24 -25.56 -21.98
CA ARG A 62 0.70 -26.79 -22.60
C ARG A 62 -0.81 -26.80 -22.73
N SER A 63 -1.50 -25.97 -21.94
CA SER A 63 -2.95 -25.92 -21.84
C SER A 63 -3.39 -24.47 -21.57
N LYS A 64 -4.65 -24.15 -21.93
CA LYS A 64 -5.27 -22.85 -21.60
C LYS A 64 -5.70 -22.73 -20.13
N ASN A 65 -5.74 -23.86 -19.42
CA ASN A 65 -6.10 -23.93 -18.03
C ASN A 65 -4.83 -24.04 -17.18
N LEU A 66 -4.88 -23.50 -15.97
CA LEU A 66 -3.83 -23.65 -14.98
C LEU A 66 -3.86 -25.08 -14.43
N ASP A 67 -2.68 -25.67 -14.25
CA ASP A 67 -2.57 -26.93 -13.53
C ASP A 67 -2.66 -26.68 -12.01
N GLU A 68 -3.05 -27.69 -11.23
CA GLU A 68 -3.19 -27.59 -9.76
C GLU A 68 -1.92 -27.08 -9.06
N ARG A 69 -0.74 -27.34 -9.65
CA ARG A 69 0.54 -26.81 -9.15
C ARG A 69 0.66 -25.29 -9.34
N GLU A 70 0.22 -24.79 -10.48
CA GLU A 70 0.26 -23.36 -10.82
C GLU A 70 -0.76 -22.60 -9.97
N GLU A 71 -1.96 -23.15 -9.80
CA GLU A 71 -2.99 -22.60 -8.91
C GLU A 71 -2.47 -22.47 -7.46
N LYS A 72 -1.88 -23.54 -6.91
CA LYS A 72 -1.27 -23.52 -5.57
C LYS A 72 -0.07 -22.57 -5.48
N CYS A 73 0.63 -22.32 -6.58
CA CYS A 73 1.71 -21.34 -6.62
C CYS A 73 1.16 -19.92 -6.58
N ILE A 74 0.15 -19.61 -7.40
CA ILE A 74 -0.48 -18.29 -7.48
C ILE A 74 -1.04 -17.88 -6.11
N VAL A 75 -1.79 -18.77 -5.43
CA VAL A 75 -2.32 -18.49 -4.09
C VAL A 75 -1.21 -18.13 -3.09
N ARG A 76 -0.10 -18.88 -3.11
CA ARG A 76 1.05 -18.61 -2.23
C ARG A 76 1.79 -17.34 -2.62
N CYS A 77 1.92 -17.06 -3.92
CA CYS A 77 2.52 -15.84 -4.44
C CYS A 77 1.74 -14.59 -3.99
N THR A 78 0.42 -14.59 -4.18
CA THR A 78 -0.48 -13.50 -3.76
C THR A 78 -0.35 -13.23 -2.27
N GLN A 79 -0.43 -14.27 -1.43
CA GLN A 79 -0.29 -14.12 0.02
C GLN A 79 1.08 -13.57 0.42
N LYS A 80 2.16 -14.02 -0.25
CA LYS A 80 3.51 -13.56 0.02
C LYS A 80 3.69 -12.10 -0.39
N PHE A 81 3.15 -11.70 -1.54
CA PHE A 81 3.23 -10.33 -2.03
C PHE A 81 2.56 -9.37 -1.05
N ILE A 82 1.29 -9.60 -0.68
CA ILE A 82 0.54 -8.72 0.22
C ILE A 82 1.25 -8.57 1.57
N LYS A 83 1.73 -9.68 2.15
CA LYS A 83 2.49 -9.63 3.42
C LYS A 83 3.82 -8.89 3.27
N ALA A 84 4.50 -9.04 2.13
CA ALA A 84 5.75 -8.34 1.86
C ALA A 84 5.53 -6.84 1.65
N SER A 85 4.50 -6.43 0.91
CA SER A 85 4.12 -5.02 0.71
C SER A 85 3.79 -4.35 2.04
N ALA A 86 2.95 -4.99 2.88
CA ALA A 86 2.61 -4.45 4.20
C ALA A 86 3.85 -4.28 5.10
N ARG A 87 4.75 -5.27 5.11
CA ARG A 87 5.99 -5.19 5.91
C ARG A 87 6.95 -4.13 5.37
N ALA A 88 7.06 -4.00 4.04
CA ALA A 88 7.85 -2.95 3.42
C ALA A 88 7.31 -1.57 3.85
N GLY A 89 6.00 -1.35 3.79
CA GLY A 89 5.35 -0.12 4.25
C GLY A 89 5.66 0.21 5.72
N GLN A 90 5.53 -0.76 6.62
CA GLN A 90 5.90 -0.56 8.04
C GLN A 90 7.38 -0.21 8.22
N THR A 91 8.26 -0.85 7.46
CA THR A 91 9.70 -0.58 7.52
C THR A 91 10.00 0.83 7.02
N PHE A 92 9.36 1.27 5.92
CA PHE A 92 9.50 2.63 5.40
C PHE A 92 9.03 3.68 6.40
N GLN A 93 7.89 3.45 7.07
CA GLN A 93 7.41 4.33 8.14
C GLN A 93 8.41 4.39 9.31
N SER A 94 9.02 3.25 9.68
CA SER A 94 9.99 3.17 10.77
C SER A 94 11.34 3.83 10.48
N MET A 95 11.74 3.92 9.21
CA MET A 95 13.03 4.48 8.80
C MET A 95 13.05 6.02 8.79
N GLY A 96 11.90 6.69 9.02
CA GLY A 96 11.83 8.15 9.18
C GLY A 96 12.37 8.94 7.99
N VAL A 97 12.48 8.32 6.81
CA VAL A 97 12.96 8.98 5.59
C VAL A 97 11.95 10.08 5.24
N PRO A 98 12.33 11.37 5.26
CA PRO A 98 11.43 12.43 4.87
C PRO A 98 11.07 12.21 3.40
N MET A 99 9.77 12.09 3.12
CA MET A 99 9.21 11.82 1.81
C MET A 99 9.53 12.96 0.82
N MET A 100 10.75 12.99 0.30
CA MET A 100 11.21 13.94 -0.73
C MET A 100 11.27 13.21 -2.06
N GLY A 101 10.17 13.29 -2.82
CA GLY A 101 10.12 12.91 -4.22
C GLY A 101 9.26 11.68 -4.52
N GLY A 102 8.00 11.92 -4.90
CA GLY A 102 7.30 11.17 -5.94
C GLY A 102 7.24 9.65 -5.81
N GLN A 103 6.64 9.13 -4.75
CA GLN A 103 5.89 7.88 -4.86
C GLN A 103 4.83 7.84 -3.77
N ALA A 104 3.63 8.29 -4.15
CA ALA A 104 2.45 8.10 -3.33
C ALA A 104 2.16 6.59 -3.30
N ALA A 105 2.35 6.06 -2.10
CA ALA A 105 1.59 4.98 -1.51
C ALA A 105 1.82 3.57 -2.10
N GLY A 106 2.14 2.65 -1.19
CA GLY A 106 2.21 1.22 -1.44
C GLY A 106 1.24 0.49 -0.51
N ALA A 107 0.11 0.09 -1.08
CA ALA A 107 -0.63 -1.13 -0.82
C ALA A 107 0.11 -2.34 -1.43
#